data_AF-A0A429GU72-F1
#
_entry.id   AF-A0A429GU72-F1
#
_cell.length_a   1.000
_cell.length_b   1.000
_cell.length_c   1.000
_cell.angle_alpha   90.00
_cell.angle_beta   90.00
_cell.angle_gamma   90.00
#
_symmetry.space_group_name_H-M   'P 1'
#
loop_
_entity.id
_entity.type
_entity.pdbx_description
1 polymer ?
#
loop_
_entity_poly.entity_id
_entity_poly.type
_entity_poly.pdbx_seq_one_letter_code
_entity_poly.pdbx_strand_id
1 'polypeptide(L)'
;ASTAWGSWQSTVNPVLRDQHEYIIVLSKGSFKRESKGKKDTITREEFLEFTKSVWRFPPESARKVGHPAPFPEELPYRCIQLYTFEGDVVLDPFVGSGTTCVAALKTGRHYIGIDIKEEYVKIAERRIREIVAARKLTEYMPSPLKPASSVHYTKSSSISL
;
A
#
# COMPACT_ATOMS: atom_id res chain seq x y z
N ALA A 1 21.19 13.89 -12.91
CA ALA A 1 21.47 12.44 -13.07
C ALA A 1 22.47 12.05 -11.99
N SER A 2 22.13 11.07 -11.12
CA SER A 2 23.12 10.51 -10.18
C SER A 2 24.30 9.96 -10.98
N THR A 3 25.54 10.16 -10.56
CA THR A 3 26.75 9.59 -11.20
C THR A 3 27.20 8.36 -10.41
N ALA A 4 27.81 7.37 -11.07
CA ALA A 4 28.41 6.25 -10.35
C ALA A 4 29.67 6.81 -9.67
N TRP A 5 29.80 6.64 -8.36
CA TRP A 5 31.02 7.01 -7.65
C TRP A 5 32.09 5.94 -7.92
N GLY A 6 33.23 6.35 -8.48
CA GLY A 6 34.29 5.44 -8.97
C GLY A 6 35.10 6.06 -10.10
N SER A 7 35.89 5.23 -10.80
CA SER A 7 36.75 5.64 -11.92
C SER A 7 35.91 6.05 -13.14
N TRP A 8 35.40 7.27 -13.12
CA TRP A 8 34.59 7.87 -14.18
C TRP A 8 35.31 7.75 -15.53
N GLN A 9 34.67 7.12 -16.52
CA GLN A 9 35.24 6.81 -17.84
C GLN A 9 36.55 6.00 -17.83
N SER A 10 36.72 5.12 -16.83
CA SER A 10 37.89 4.25 -16.73
C SER A 10 37.47 2.80 -16.53
N THR A 11 38.17 1.90 -17.23
CA THR A 11 38.00 0.45 -17.17
C THR A 11 38.60 -0.18 -15.91
N VAL A 12 39.23 0.64 -15.05
CA VAL A 12 40.00 0.15 -13.90
C VAL A 12 39.09 -0.51 -12.87
N ASN A 13 37.90 0.05 -12.60
CA ASN A 13 36.84 -0.61 -11.81
C ASN A 13 35.54 0.23 -11.79
N PRO A 14 34.72 0.22 -12.85
CA PRO A 14 33.46 0.96 -12.83
C PRO A 14 32.49 0.32 -11.83
N VAL A 15 32.04 1.08 -10.83
CA VAL A 15 30.97 0.65 -9.93
C VAL A 15 29.66 0.67 -10.71
N LEU A 16 29.07 -0.52 -10.90
CA LEU A 16 27.73 -0.64 -11.48
C LEU A 16 26.73 0.01 -10.54
N ARG A 17 25.75 0.72 -11.11
CA ARG A 17 24.65 1.25 -10.30
C ARG A 17 23.61 0.17 -10.15
N ASP A 18 23.35 -0.23 -8.91
CA ASP A 18 22.18 -1.05 -8.63
C ASP A 18 20.92 -0.23 -8.94
N GLN A 19 20.14 -0.74 -9.90
CA GLN A 19 18.86 -0.17 -10.30
C GLN A 19 17.67 -0.88 -9.65
N HIS A 20 17.94 -1.87 -8.80
CA HIS A 20 16.96 -2.73 -8.16
C HIS A 20 17.35 -3.01 -6.72
N GLU A 21 16.33 -3.28 -5.91
CA GLU A 21 16.47 -3.77 -4.54
C GLU A 21 15.97 -5.22 -4.47
N TYR A 22 16.41 -5.97 -3.47
CA TYR A 22 16.05 -7.36 -3.29
C TYR A 22 15.11 -7.55 -2.10
N ILE A 23 14.06 -8.34 -2.30
CA ILE A 23 13.21 -8.86 -1.22
C ILE A 23 13.53 -10.33 -1.05
N ILE A 24 13.95 -10.74 0.14
CA ILE A 24 14.24 -12.13 0.47
C ILE A 24 13.09 -12.68 1.30
N VAL A 25 12.41 -13.71 0.78
CA VAL A 25 11.29 -14.36 1.46
C VAL A 25 11.77 -15.64 2.14
N LEU A 26 11.61 -15.69 3.46
CA LEU A 26 12.03 -16.80 4.30
C LEU A 26 10.83 -17.35 5.08
N SER A 27 10.78 -18.67 5.28
CA SER A 27 9.77 -19.32 6.13
C SER A 27 10.43 -20.05 7.29
N LYS A 28 9.81 -20.00 8.46
CA LYS A 28 10.24 -20.80 9.62
C LYS A 28 9.76 -22.24 9.46
N GLY A 29 10.69 -23.17 9.28
CA GLY A 29 10.37 -24.58 9.09
C GLY A 29 9.95 -24.87 7.65
N SER A 30 8.70 -25.26 7.43
CA SER A 30 8.19 -25.54 6.08
C SER A 30 7.69 -24.27 5.39
N PHE A 31 7.74 -24.22 4.06
CA PHE A 31 7.16 -23.12 3.28
C PHE A 31 5.62 -23.19 3.20
N LYS A 32 5.00 -24.23 3.77
CA LYS A 32 3.55 -24.43 3.74
C LYS A 32 2.90 -23.78 4.97
N ARG A 33 2.01 -22.81 4.76
CA ARG A 33 1.09 -22.31 5.79
C ARG A 33 -0.28 -22.96 5.63
N GLU A 34 -0.86 -23.36 6.76
CA GLU A 34 -2.26 -23.80 6.81
C GLU A 34 -3.18 -22.59 7.01
N SER A 35 -4.23 -22.49 6.21
CA SER A 35 -5.24 -21.42 6.35
C SER A 35 -5.98 -21.51 7.69
N LYS A 36 -6.25 -22.72 8.20
CA LYS A 36 -7.04 -22.94 9.44
C LYS A 36 -8.39 -22.20 9.42
N GLY A 37 -9.03 -22.14 8.25
CA GLY A 37 -10.32 -21.44 8.06
C GLY A 37 -10.20 -19.93 7.86
N LYS A 38 -8.97 -19.39 7.78
CA LYS A 38 -8.74 -17.99 7.45
C LYS A 38 -8.91 -17.75 5.96
N LYS A 39 -9.29 -16.51 5.62
CA LYS A 39 -9.68 -16.10 4.28
C LYS A 39 -8.53 -15.44 3.52
N ASP A 40 -8.35 -15.84 2.27
CA ASP A 40 -7.53 -15.14 1.29
C ASP A 40 -8.26 -13.91 0.76
N THR A 41 -7.52 -12.82 0.56
CA THR A 41 -8.06 -11.57 0.02
C THR A 41 -7.43 -11.17 -1.31
N ILE A 42 -6.41 -11.91 -1.76
CA ILE A 42 -5.74 -11.66 -3.03
C ILE A 42 -6.64 -12.09 -4.19
N THR A 43 -6.78 -11.23 -5.17
CA THR A 43 -7.52 -11.55 -6.41
C THR A 43 -6.68 -12.41 -7.35
N ARG A 44 -7.31 -12.99 -8.38
CA ARG A 44 -6.61 -13.77 -9.41
C ARG A 44 -5.58 -12.90 -10.15
N GLU A 45 -5.98 -11.69 -10.52
CA GLU A 45 -5.17 -10.75 -11.28
C GLU A 45 -3.95 -10.31 -10.46
N GLU A 46 -4.16 -9.99 -9.18
CA GLU A 46 -3.08 -9.68 -8.25
C GLU A 46 -2.15 -10.87 -8.03
N PHE A 47 -2.68 -12.08 -7.88
CA PHE A 47 -1.85 -13.27 -7.73
C PHE A 47 -0.91 -13.46 -8.94
N LEU A 48 -1.43 -13.32 -10.15
CA LEU A 48 -0.63 -13.44 -11.38
C LEU A 48 0.43 -12.34 -11.51
N GLU A 49 0.12 -11.11 -11.07
CA GLU A 49 1.06 -10.00 -11.13
C GLU A 49 2.13 -10.07 -10.03
N PHE A 50 1.72 -10.37 -8.80
CA PHE A 50 2.60 -10.30 -7.63
C PHE A 50 3.55 -11.50 -7.55
N THR A 51 3.22 -12.62 -8.19
CA THR A 51 4.12 -13.79 -8.25
C THR A 51 5.24 -13.65 -9.28
N LYS A 52 5.29 -12.55 -10.05
CA LYS A 52 6.44 -12.24 -10.92
C LYS A 52 7.69 -11.95 -10.07
N SER A 53 8.85 -12.40 -10.54
CA SER A 53 10.13 -12.24 -9.83
C SER A 53 10.69 -10.82 -9.84
N VAL A 54 10.17 -9.93 -10.69
CA VAL A 54 10.62 -8.53 -10.80
C VAL A 54 9.41 -7.61 -10.71
N TRP A 55 9.40 -6.75 -9.70
CA TRP A 55 8.38 -5.72 -9.51
C TRP A 55 8.92 -4.35 -9.90
N ARG A 56 8.11 -3.57 -10.62
CA ARG A 56 8.45 -2.20 -11.01
C ARG A 56 7.55 -1.23 -10.26
N PHE A 57 8.17 -0.35 -9.50
CA PHE A 57 7.46 0.70 -8.75
C PHE A 57 7.78 2.06 -9.35
N PRO A 58 6.80 2.97 -9.49
CA PRO A 58 7.09 4.36 -9.76
C PRO A 58 7.79 5.00 -8.53
N PRO A 59 8.67 5.99 -8.73
CA PRO A 59 9.31 6.69 -7.61
C PRO A 59 8.28 7.47 -6.78
N GLU A 60 8.26 7.24 -5.47
CA GLU A 60 7.48 8.03 -4.50
C GLU A 60 8.20 9.34 -4.16
N SER A 61 7.48 10.47 -4.15
CA SER A 61 8.09 11.76 -3.82
C SER A 61 8.27 11.89 -2.30
N ALA A 62 9.52 11.97 -1.83
CA ALA A 62 9.85 12.17 -0.40
C ALA A 62 9.16 13.42 0.22
N ARG A 63 8.85 14.43 -0.60
CA ARG A 63 8.23 15.70 -0.16
C ARG A 63 6.80 15.56 0.36
N LYS A 64 6.08 14.51 -0.04
CA LYS A 64 4.66 14.31 0.31
C LYS A 64 4.45 13.68 1.69
N VAL A 65 5.47 12.99 2.22
CA VAL A 65 5.36 12.18 3.45
C VAL A 65 6.10 12.84 4.64
N GLY A 66 7.00 13.81 4.39
CA GLY A 66 7.78 14.43 5.46
C GLY A 66 8.83 13.50 6.07
N HIS A 67 9.19 12.42 5.36
CA HIS A 67 10.18 11.43 5.75
C HIS A 67 11.19 11.26 4.62
N PRO A 68 12.50 11.15 4.91
CA PRO A 68 13.48 10.80 3.90
C PRO A 68 13.26 9.35 3.45
N ALA A 69 12.86 9.16 2.19
CA ALA A 69 12.77 7.86 1.49
C ALA A 69 11.80 6.80 2.06
N PRO A 70 10.47 7.04 2.09
CA PRO A 70 9.51 5.95 2.29
C PRO A 70 9.50 5.01 1.07
N PHE A 71 9.55 3.70 1.31
CA PHE A 71 9.25 2.73 0.24
C PHE A 71 7.76 2.85 -0.18
N PRO A 72 7.44 2.53 -1.44
CA PRO A 72 6.07 2.62 -1.95
C PRO A 72 5.11 1.69 -1.19
N GLU A 73 3.90 2.15 -0.89
CA GLU A 73 2.87 1.38 -0.15
C GLU A 73 2.50 0.08 -0.88
N GLU A 74 2.62 0.05 -2.20
CA GLU A 74 2.41 -1.14 -3.02
C GLU A 74 3.36 -2.30 -2.63
N LEU A 75 4.58 -2.01 -2.17
CA LEU A 75 5.56 -3.03 -1.79
C LEU A 75 5.08 -3.90 -0.62
N PRO A 76 4.76 -3.36 0.58
CA PRO A 76 4.21 -4.17 1.66
C PRO A 76 2.82 -4.70 1.31
N TYR A 77 2.01 -3.99 0.52
CA TYR A 77 0.70 -4.48 0.06
C TYR A 77 0.83 -5.84 -0.64
N ARG A 78 1.73 -5.96 -1.61
CA ARG A 78 2.01 -7.22 -2.33
C ARG A 78 2.46 -8.33 -1.39
N CYS A 79 3.43 -8.04 -0.52
CA CYS A 79 3.94 -9.01 0.44
C CYS A 79 2.84 -9.51 1.39
N ILE A 80 1.99 -8.61 1.89
CA ILE A 80 0.89 -8.94 2.81
C ILE A 80 -0.14 -9.82 2.08
N GLN A 81 -0.53 -9.48 0.86
CA GLN A 81 -1.49 -10.28 0.08
C GLN A 81 -0.96 -11.69 -0.23
N LEU A 82 0.34 -11.84 -0.54
CA LEU A 82 0.95 -13.12 -0.88
C LEU A 82 1.17 -14.04 0.33
N TYR A 83 1.50 -13.48 1.50
CA TYR A 83 2.04 -14.25 2.62
C TYR A 83 1.21 -14.20 3.90
N THR A 84 0.03 -13.58 3.88
CA THR A 84 -0.86 -13.49 5.05
C THR A 84 -2.33 -13.72 4.70
N PHE A 85 -3.09 -14.22 5.66
CA PHE A 85 -4.56 -14.26 5.57
C PHE A 85 -5.20 -13.02 6.19
N GLU A 86 -6.47 -12.75 5.87
CA GLU A 86 -7.27 -11.73 6.56
C GLU A 86 -7.23 -11.95 8.09
N GLY A 87 -7.05 -10.87 8.85
CA GLY A 87 -6.91 -10.92 10.32
C GLY A 87 -5.57 -11.43 10.85
N ASP A 88 -4.58 -11.77 10.01
CA ASP A 88 -3.22 -12.03 10.48
C ASP A 88 -2.56 -10.75 11.05
N VAL A 89 -1.50 -10.94 11.84
CA VAL A 89 -0.68 -9.86 12.38
C VAL A 89 0.58 -9.70 11.52
N VAL A 90 0.83 -8.47 11.07
CA VAL A 90 2.05 -8.08 10.35
C VAL A 90 2.98 -7.33 11.30
N LEU A 91 4.20 -7.84 11.51
CA LEU A 91 5.23 -7.18 12.32
C LEU A 91 6.22 -6.46 11.41
N ASP A 92 6.47 -5.19 11.70
CA ASP A 92 7.55 -4.41 11.11
C ASP A 92 8.45 -3.83 12.23
N PRO A 93 9.67 -4.38 12.43
CA PRO A 93 10.56 -3.91 13.48
C PRO A 93 11.32 -2.62 13.13
N PHE A 94 11.16 -2.09 11.92
CA PHE A 94 11.81 -0.86 11.43
C PHE A 94 10.79 0.01 10.69
N VAL A 95 9.66 0.29 11.36
CA VAL A 95 8.44 0.76 10.70
C VAL A 95 8.56 2.15 10.07
N GLY A 96 9.51 2.97 10.53
CA GLY A 96 9.71 4.33 10.06
C GLY A 96 8.39 5.11 10.04
N SER A 97 8.05 5.69 8.89
CA SER A 97 6.82 6.47 8.71
C SER A 97 5.50 5.66 8.71
N GLY A 98 5.51 4.35 8.94
CA GLY A 98 4.27 3.56 9.11
C GLY A 98 3.73 2.88 7.86
N THR A 99 4.48 2.83 6.74
CA THR A 99 3.94 2.35 5.45
C THR A 99 3.44 0.90 5.51
N THR A 100 4.16 -0.02 6.17
CA THR A 100 3.70 -1.41 6.37
C THR A 100 2.41 -1.49 7.17
N CYS A 101 2.30 -0.71 8.26
CA CYS A 101 1.09 -0.67 9.08
C CYS A 101 -0.12 -0.14 8.31
N VAL A 102 0.09 0.89 7.48
CA VAL A 102 -0.95 1.42 6.60
C VAL A 102 -1.45 0.35 5.62
N ALA A 103 -0.55 -0.37 4.95
CA ALA A 103 -0.92 -1.45 4.03
C ALA A 103 -1.65 -2.60 4.74
N ALA A 104 -1.17 -3.01 5.93
CA ALA A 104 -1.83 -4.02 6.76
C ALA A 104 -3.25 -3.59 7.17
N LEU A 105 -3.41 -2.36 7.66
CA LEU A 105 -4.72 -1.81 8.02
C LEU A 105 -5.67 -1.82 6.81
N LYS A 106 -5.20 -1.36 5.65
CA LYS A 106 -6.00 -1.28 4.43
C LYS A 106 -6.48 -2.65 3.95
N THR A 107 -5.67 -3.68 4.15
CA THR A 107 -5.96 -5.08 3.77
C THR A 107 -6.68 -5.90 4.86
N GLY A 108 -7.07 -5.29 5.97
CA GLY A 108 -7.77 -6.02 7.05
C GLY A 108 -6.86 -6.96 7.84
N ARG A 109 -5.56 -6.66 7.91
CA ARG A 109 -4.61 -7.29 8.83
C ARG A 109 -4.42 -6.42 10.07
N HIS A 110 -4.09 -7.06 11.17
CA HIS A 110 -3.52 -6.38 12.33
C HIS A 110 -2.05 -6.08 12.08
N TYR A 111 -1.49 -5.14 12.83
CA TYR A 111 -0.07 -4.80 12.70
C TYR A 111 0.58 -4.46 14.04
N ILE A 112 1.89 -4.63 14.09
CA ILE A 112 2.78 -4.15 15.14
C ILE A 112 3.94 -3.46 14.43
N GLY A 113 4.10 -2.16 14.68
CA GLY A 113 5.20 -1.36 14.14
C GLY A 113 6.12 -0.91 15.26
N ILE A 114 7.43 -1.09 15.08
CA ILE A 114 8.45 -0.67 16.05
C ILE A 114 9.45 0.23 15.32
N ASP A 115 9.82 1.35 15.94
CA ASP A 115 10.95 2.16 15.53
C ASP A 115 11.65 2.71 16.76
N ILE A 116 12.97 2.93 16.66
CA ILE A 116 13.76 3.53 17.73
C ILE A 116 13.57 5.06 17.80
N LYS A 117 13.12 5.68 16.70
CA LYS A 117 12.88 7.12 16.60
C LYS A 117 11.43 7.44 16.93
N GLU A 118 11.23 8.07 18.07
CA GLU A 118 9.90 8.49 18.52
C GLU A 118 9.21 9.41 17.51
N GLU A 119 9.96 10.26 16.79
CA GLU A 119 9.41 11.11 15.74
C GLU A 119 8.73 10.31 14.61
N TYR A 120 9.28 9.16 14.23
CA TYR A 120 8.73 8.30 13.17
C TYR A 120 7.49 7.55 13.64
N VAL A 121 7.50 7.06 14.88
CA VAL A 121 6.32 6.46 15.51
C VAL A 121 5.16 7.45 15.53
N LYS A 122 5.40 8.71 15.93
CA LYS A 122 4.37 9.78 15.92
C LYS A 122 3.81 10.05 14.52
N ILE A 123 4.66 10.03 13.49
CA ILE A 123 4.23 10.19 12.09
C ILE A 123 3.36 9.00 11.66
N ALA A 124 3.80 7.78 11.94
CA ALA A 124 3.06 6.55 11.63
C ALA A 124 1.67 6.55 12.29
N GLU A 125 1.62 6.84 13.59
CA GLU A 125 0.36 6.94 14.34
C GLU A 125 -0.61 7.97 13.73
N ARG A 126 -0.11 9.17 13.39
CA ARG A 126 -0.94 10.21 12.78
C ARG A 126 -1.55 9.71 11.47
N ARG A 127 -0.73 9.15 10.57
CA ARG A 127 -1.19 8.61 9.27
C ARG A 127 -2.26 7.53 9.46
N ILE A 128 -2.03 6.62 10.40
CA ILE A 128 -2.98 5.55 10.74
C ILE A 128 -4.31 6.15 11.24
N ARG A 129 -4.26 7.11 12.17
CA ARG A 129 -5.46 7.76 12.73
C ARG A 129 -6.29 8.43 11.64
N GLU A 130 -5.66 9.14 10.70
CA GLU A 130 -6.33 9.79 9.58
C GLU A 130 -7.08 8.78 8.70
N ILE A 131 -6.46 7.63 8.39
CA ILE A 131 -7.08 6.57 7.59
C ILE A 131 -8.26 5.92 8.33
N VAL A 132 -8.11 5.64 9.62
CA VAL A 132 -9.19 5.08 10.45
C VAL A 132 -10.37 6.06 10.53
N ALA A 133 -10.10 7.35 10.73
CA ALA A 133 -11.14 8.38 10.76
C ALA A 133 -11.90 8.46 9.43
N ALA A 134 -11.17 8.47 8.31
CA ALA A 134 -11.76 8.47 6.96
C ALA A 134 -12.65 7.25 6.71
N ARG A 135 -12.22 6.05 7.14
CA ARG A 135 -13.02 4.82 7.04
C ARG A 135 -14.34 4.89 7.80
N LYS A 136 -14.29 5.37 9.05
CA LYS A 136 -15.51 5.56 9.85
C LYS A 136 -16.49 6.51 9.16
N LEU A 137 -16.00 7.64 8.65
CA LEU A 137 -16.82 8.60 7.90
C LEU A 137 -17.53 7.95 6.70
N THR A 138 -16.84 7.11 5.93
CA THR A 138 -17.46 6.38 4.80
C THR A 138 -18.47 5.32 5.23
N GLU A 139 -18.29 4.69 6.39
CA GLU A 139 -19.28 3.76 6.95
C GLU A 139 -20.54 4.50 7.43
N TYR A 140 -20.41 5.71 7.97
CA TYR A 140 -21.54 6.54 8.40
C TYR A 140 -22.24 7.27 7.25
N MET A 141 -21.57 7.50 6.12
CA MET A 141 -22.15 8.12 4.92
C MET A 141 -22.33 7.07 3.82
N PRO A 142 -23.46 6.32 3.78
CA PRO A 142 -23.73 5.41 2.67
C PRO A 142 -23.70 6.18 1.34
N SER A 143 -23.33 5.46 0.26
CA SER A 143 -23.15 5.99 -1.11
C SER A 143 -24.08 7.16 -1.44
N PRO A 144 -23.60 8.21 -2.15
CA PRO A 144 -24.47 9.26 -2.63
C PRO A 144 -25.70 8.64 -3.28
N LEU A 145 -26.88 9.09 -2.85
CA LEU A 145 -28.16 8.64 -3.36
C LEU A 145 -28.06 8.63 -4.89
N LYS A 146 -28.34 7.49 -5.52
CA LYS A 146 -28.43 7.43 -6.99
C LYS A 146 -29.33 8.60 -7.42
N PRO A 147 -28.90 9.45 -8.36
CA PRO A 147 -29.76 10.52 -8.84
C PRO A 147 -31.08 9.88 -9.29
N ALA A 148 -32.19 10.36 -8.74
CA ALA A 148 -33.52 9.92 -9.14
C ALA A 148 -33.60 10.06 -10.66
N SER A 149 -33.93 8.97 -11.34
CA SER A 149 -34.15 8.93 -12.79
C SER A 149 -34.97 10.15 -13.21
N SER A 150 -34.43 10.91 -14.17
CA SER A 150 -34.99 12.13 -14.74
C SER A 150 -36.51 12.09 -14.84
N VAL A 151 -37.18 12.95 -14.09
CA VAL A 151 -38.62 13.21 -14.23
C VAL A 151 -38.85 13.82 -15.60
N HIS A 152 -39.48 13.08 -16.50
CA HIS A 152 -39.98 13.61 -17.76
C HIS A 152 -41.10 14.62 -17.47
N TYR A 153 -40.81 15.91 -17.59
CA TYR A 153 -41.85 16.94 -17.67
C TYR A 153 -42.46 16.90 -19.07
N THR A 154 -43.69 16.41 -19.19
CA THR A 154 -44.54 16.67 -20.36
C THR A 154 -45.11 18.08 -20.22
N LYS A 155 -44.64 19.01 -21.07
CA LYS A 155 -45.32 20.29 -21.27
C LYS A 155 -46.65 20.02 -21.99
N SER A 156 -47.76 20.13 -21.27
CA SER A 156 -49.08 20.28 -21.88
C SER A 156 -49.27 21.74 -22.28
N SER A 157 -49.29 21.99 -23.58
CA SER A 157 -49.71 23.25 -24.18
C SER A 157 -51.24 23.33 -24.19
N SER A 158 -51.81 24.36 -23.54
CA SER A 158 -53.10 25.00 -23.86
C SER A 158 -53.35 26.14 -22.88
N ILE A 159 -53.45 27.38 -23.37
CA ILE A 159 -54.63 28.24 -23.18
C ILE A 159 -54.45 29.48 -24.05
N SER A 160 -55.45 29.64 -24.91
CA SER A 160 -55.80 30.75 -25.77
C SER A 160 -56.23 32.00 -25.00
N LEU A 161 -55.83 33.18 -25.49
CA LEU A 161 -56.68 34.35 -25.67
C LEU A 161 -56.26 35.04 -26.97
#